data_AF-A0A501Q887-F1
#
_entry.id   AF-A0A501Q887-F1
#
_cell.length_a   1.000
_cell.length_b   1.000
_cell.length_c   1.000
_cell.angle_alpha   90.00
_cell.angle_beta   90.00
_cell.angle_gamma   90.00
#
_symmetry.space_group_name_H-M   'P 1'
#
loop_
_entity.id
_entity.type
_entity.pdbx_description
1 polymer ?
#
loop_
_entity_poly.entity_id
_entity_poly.type
_entity_poly.pdbx_seq_one_letter_code
_entity_poly.pdbx_strand_id
1 'polypeptide(L)' 'MYKKDLINKINEALQNVDMPNEIRELLIELRNQIPSATTLEQKQGIYLRWMEIILATTQIVYEISTHT' A
#
# COMPACT_ATOMS: atom_id res chain seq x y z
N MET A 1 17.95 -0.07 4.74
CA MET A 1 17.20 -1.01 3.88
C MET A 1 15.81 -0.46 3.47
N TYR A 2 15.05 0.12 4.40
CA TYR A 2 13.59 0.18 4.34
C TYR A 2 12.86 1.07 3.31
N LYS A 3 13.37 2.25 2.91
CA LYS A 3 12.57 3.19 2.09
C LYS A 3 12.46 2.78 0.63
N LYS A 4 13.59 2.45 -0.01
CA LYS A 4 13.66 2.15 -1.44
C LYS A 4 12.95 0.83 -1.75
N ASP A 5 13.12 -0.17 -0.90
CA ASP A 5 12.47 -1.48 -1.05
C ASP A 5 10.95 -1.37 -0.94
N LEU A 6 10.42 -0.58 0.00
CA LEU A 6 8.98 -0.37 0.12
C LEU A 6 8.42 0.40 -1.08
N ILE A 7 9.11 1.44 -1.55
CA ILE A 7 8.72 2.17 -2.77
C ILE A 7 8.69 1.23 -3.99
N ASN A 8 9.69 0.36 -4.12
CA ASN A 8 9.73 -0.62 -5.20
C ASN A 8 8.54 -1.59 -5.14
N LYS A 9 8.24 -2.14 -3.95
CA LYS A 9 7.06 -2.99 -3.76
C LYS A 9 5.75 -2.29 -4.11
N ILE A 10 5.61 -1.02 -3.73
CA ILE A 10 4.42 -0.23 -4.09
C ILE A 10 4.35 -0.02 -5.61
N ASN A 11 5.47 0.30 -6.26
CA ASN A 11 5.50 0.45 -7.71
C ASN A 11 5.18 -0.86 -8.44
N GLU A 12 5.70 -1.99 -7.96
CA GLU A 12 5.38 -3.32 -8.49
C GLU A 12 3.89 -3.62 -8.34
N ALA A 13 3.29 -3.33 -7.18
CA ALA A 13 1.86 -3.52 -6.97
C ALA A 13 1.03 -2.64 -7.93
N LEU A 14 1.37 -1.35 -8.04
CA LEU A 14 0.69 -0.41 -8.94
C LEU A 14 0.75 -0.81 -10.43
N GLN A 15 1.79 -1.55 -10.83
CA GLN A 15 2.00 -1.99 -12.21
C GLN A 15 1.38 -3.36 -12.52
N ASN A 16 1.42 -4.29 -11.56
CA ASN A 16 1.13 -5.70 -11.81
C ASN A 16 -0.17 -6.21 -11.18
N VAL A 17 -0.74 -5.47 -10.23
CA VAL A 17 -1.96 -5.88 -9.53
C VAL A 17 -3.14 -5.09 -10.08
N ASP A 18 -4.16 -5.82 -10.53
CA ASP A 18 -5.45 -5.20 -10.83
C ASP A 18 -6.15 -4.86 -9.52
N MET A 19 -6.56 -3.60 -9.37
CA MET A 19 -7.04 -3.08 -8.10
C MET A 19 -8.03 -1.93 -8.32
N PRO A 20 -8.99 -1.73 -7.39
CA PRO A 20 -9.86 -0.57 -7.43
C PRO A 20 -9.08 0.75 -7.41
N ASN A 21 -9.64 1.79 -8.04
CA ASN A 21 -9.02 3.12 -8.10
C ASN A 21 -8.72 3.68 -6.70
N GLU A 22 -9.59 3.44 -5.72
CA GLU A 22 -9.41 3.89 -4.34
C GLU A 22 -8.13 3.31 -3.72
N ILE A 23 -7.87 2.01 -3.89
CA ILE A 23 -6.65 1.36 -3.43
C ILE A 23 -5.43 1.91 -4.15
N ARG A 24 -5.54 2.12 -5.47
CA ARG A 24 -4.46 2.71 -6.29
C ARG A 24 -4.06 4.09 -5.77
N GLU A 25 -5.02 4.94 -5.44
CA GLU A 25 -4.78 6.28 -4.90
C GLU A 25 -4.10 6.22 -3.53
N LEU A 26 -4.57 5.35 -2.63
CA LEU A 26 -3.95 5.15 -1.31
C LEU A 26 -2.49 4.70 -1.41
N LEU A 27 -2.18 3.81 -2.34
CA LEU A 27 -0.81 3.36 -2.62
C LEU A 27 0.08 4.48 -3.16
N ILE A 28 -0.44 5.31 -4.06
CA ILE A 28 0.29 6.47 -4.59
C ILE A 28 0.58 7.48 -3.48
N GLU A 29 -0.41 7.78 -2.64
CA GLU A 29 -0.26 8.68 -1.50
C GLU A 29 0.81 8.17 -0.55
N LEU A 30 0.74 6.89 -0.18
CA LEU A 30 1.72 6.25 0.70
C LEU A 30 3.13 6.31 0.12
N ARG A 31 3.29 5.98 -1.18
CA ARG A 31 4.58 6.07 -1.87
C ARG A 31 5.21 7.45 -1.76
N ASN A 32 4.39 8.50 -1.91
CA ASN A 32 4.85 9.88 -1.88
C ASN A 32 5.21 10.38 -0.47
N GLN A 33 4.70 9.73 0.58
CA GLN A 33 5.02 10.05 1.98
C GLN A 33 6.32 9.38 2.47
N ILE A 34 6.76 8.28 1.86
CA ILE A 34 7.97 7.56 2.27
C ILE A 34 9.25 8.43 2.26
N PRO A 35 9.51 9.25 1.22
CA PRO A 35 10.69 10.11 1.19
C PRO A 35 10.72 11.10 2.37
N SER A 36 9.58 11.67 2.75
CA SER A 36 9.48 12.72 3.78
C SER A 36 9.52 12.20 5.22
N ALA A 37 9.31 10.90 5.47
CA ALA A 37 9.36 10.34 6.83
C ALA A 37 10.79 10.26 7.39
N THR A 38 11.13 11.16 8.31
CA THR A 38 12.46 11.23 8.93
C THR A 38 12.48 10.60 10.32
N THR A 39 11.39 10.71 11.08
CA THR A 39 11.28 10.18 12.45
C THR A 39 10.93 8.69 12.47
N LEU A 40 11.17 8.02 13.61
CA LEU A 40 10.79 6.62 13.80
C LEU A 40 9.27 6.44 13.75
N GLU A 41 8.53 7.33 14.41
CA GLU A 41 7.06 7.34 14.44
C GLU A 41 6.46 7.47 13.03
N GLN A 42 6.96 8.40 12.21
CA GLN A 42 6.51 8.55 10.82
C GLN A 42 6.76 7.28 10.00
N LYS A 43 7.92 6.63 10.19
CA LYS A 43 8.23 5.37 9.51
C LYS A 43 7.30 4.26 9.96
N GLN A 44 7.00 4.15 11.25
CA GLN A 44 6.04 3.19 11.79
C GLN A 44 4.62 3.45 11.23
N GLY A 45 4.20 4.71 11.16
CA GLY A 45 2.92 5.10 10.56
C GLY A 45 2.78 4.68 9.09
N ILE A 46 3.84 4.83 8.30
CA ILE A 46 3.87 4.32 6.92
C ILE A 46 3.69 2.80 6.88
N TYR A 47 4.37 2.06 7.77
CA TYR A 47 4.24 0.61 7.82
C TYR A 47 2.83 0.16 8.20
N LEU A 48 2.19 0.86 9.15
CA LEU A 48 0.81 0.59 9.54
C LEU A 48 -0.14 0.85 8.36
N ARG A 49 -0.04 2.02 7.70
CA ARG A 49 -0.84 2.33 6.50
C ARG A 49 -0.64 1.31 5.39
N TRP A 50 0.60 0.85 5.16
CA TRP A 50 0.86 -0.22 4.18
C TRP A 50 0.10 -1.50 4.52
N MET A 51 0.11 -1.92 5.79
CA MET A 51 -0.62 -3.11 6.24
C MET A 51 -2.13 -2.95 6.13
N GLU A 52 -2.67 -1.77 6.46
CA GLU A 52 -4.09 -1.46 6.30
C GLU A 52 -4.53 -1.58 4.85
N ILE A 53 -3.74 -1.06 3.90
CA ILE A 53 -4.03 -1.18 2.47
C ILE A 53 -4.01 -2.64 2.02
N ILE A 54 -3.02 -3.45 2.45
CA ILE A 54 -2.99 -4.88 2.14
C ILE A 54 -4.23 -5.60 2.67
N LEU A 55 -4.63 -5.32 3.92
CA LEU A 55 -5.81 -5.94 4.51
C LEU A 55 -7.08 -5.55 3.76
N ALA A 56 -7.25 -4.27 3.42
CA ALA A 56 -8.37 -3.80 2.61
C ALA A 56 -8.42 -4.52 1.25
N THR A 57 -7.28 -4.68 0.57
CA THR A 57 -7.25 -5.44 -0.69
C THR A 57 -7.63 -6.91 -0.53
N THR A 58 -7.21 -7.54 0.56
CA THR A 58 -7.53 -8.96 0.83
C THR A 58 -9.02 -9.13 1.09
N GLN A 59 -9.63 -8.20 1.80
CA GLN A 59 -11.07 -8.23 2.09
C GLN A 59 -11.91 -7.99 0.83
N ILE A 60 -11.50 -7.06 -0.03
CA ILE A 60 -12.14 -6.84 -1.35
C ILE A 60 -12.03 -8.10 -2.22
N VAL A 61 -10.85 -8.72 -2.30
CA VAL A 61 -10.66 -9.97 -3.06
C VAL A 61 -11.53 -11.10 -2.49
N TYR A 62 -11.62 -11.21 -1.17
CA TYR A 62 -12.46 -12.20 -0.51
C TYR A 62 -13.95 -11.99 -0.82
N GLU A 63 -14.45 -10.75 -0.73
CA GLU A 63 -15.83 -10.40 -1.06
C GLU A 63 -16.17 -10.73 -2.51
N ILE A 64 -15.28 -10.39 -3.46
CA ILE A 64 -15.45 -10.75 -4.88
C ILE A 64 -15.48 -12.28 -5.04
N SER A 65 -14.55 -13.01 -4.42
CA SER A 65 -14.45 -14.48 -4.57
C SER A 65 -15.62 -15.26 -3.96
N THR A 66 -16.33 -14.68 -3.00
CA THR A 66 -17.45 -15.33 -2.30
C THR A 66 -18.82 -14.94 -2.84
N HIS A 67 -18.90 -13.87 -3.66
CA HIS A 67 -20.13 -13.38 -4.27
C HIS A 67 -20.16 -13.53 -5.80
N THR A 68 -19.18 -14.22 -6.40
CA THR A 68 -19.16 -14.64 -7.81
C THR A 68 -19.39 -16.14 -7.91
#